data_AF-A0A151BH00-F1
#
_entry.id   AF-A0A151BH00-F1
#
_cell.length_a   1.000
_cell.length_b   1.000
_cell.length_c   1.000
_cell.angle_alpha   90.00
_cell.angle_beta   90.00
_cell.angle_gamma   90.00
#
_symmetry.space_group_name_H-M   'P 1'
#
loop_
_entity.id
_entity.type
_entity.pdbx_description
1 polymer ?
#
loop_
_entity_poly.entity_id
_entity_poly.type
_entity_poly.pdbx_seq_one_letter_code
_entity_poly.pdbx_strand_id
1 'polypeptide(L)' 'MEEVSIEIIREKDGSYAIACSSLKVYSVGKTLEEAKKNFKEALELHLSLLKEKAIKLVENQIKVG' A
#
# COMPACT_ATOMS: atom_id res chain seq x y z
N MET A 1 5.08 -13.94 10.64
CA MET A 1 4.53 -12.67 10.14
C MET A 1 5.71 -11.93 9.54
N GLU A 2 5.68 -11.57 8.26
CA GLU A 2 6.73 -10.70 7.72
C GLU A 2 6.68 -9.36 8.46
N GLU A 3 7.86 -8.83 8.78
CA GLU A 3 7.97 -7.53 9.43
C GLU A 3 7.47 -6.45 8.46
N VAL A 4 6.55 -5.60 8.92
CA VAL A 4 6.06 -4.47 8.11
C VAL A 4 7.04 -3.32 8.30
N SER A 5 7.96 -3.18 7.36
CA SER A 5 8.88 -2.04 7.29
C SER A 5 8.42 -1.03 6.24
N ILE A 6 8.67 0.24 6.52
CA ILE A 6 8.50 1.35 5.59
C ILE A 6 9.87 1.97 5.38
N GLU A 7 10.26 2.10 4.12
CA GLU A 7 11.51 2.72 3.70
C GLU A 7 11.22 4.09 3.09
N ILE A 8 12.03 5.08 3.44
CA ILE A 8 11.97 6.43 2.86
C ILE A 8 13.30 6.67 2.14
N ILE A 9 13.22 6.96 0.85
CA ILE A 9 14.38 7.16 -0.02
C ILE A 9 14.34 8.61 -0.51
N ARG A 10 15.47 9.31 -0.38
CA ARG A 10 15.65 10.63 -1.01
C ARG A 10 16.36 10.44 -2.34
N GLU A 11 15.72 10.85 -3.41
CA GLU A 11 16.20 10.69 -4.78
C GLU A 11 17.24 11.76 -5.14
N LYS A 12 18.01 11.49 -6.21
CA LYS A 12 19.07 12.40 -6.69
C LYS A 12 18.53 13.75 -7.16
N ASP A 13 17.29 13.79 -7.64
CA ASP A 13 16.62 15.02 -8.08
C ASP A 13 16.00 15.82 -6.93
N GLY A 14 16.15 15.35 -5.69
CA GLY A 14 15.63 15.97 -4.48
C GLY A 14 14.21 15.54 -4.10
N SER A 15 13.55 14.70 -4.92
CA SER A 15 12.27 14.09 -4.58
C SER A 15 12.40 12.98 -3.53
N TYR A 16 11.27 12.46 -3.06
CA TYR A 16 11.19 11.39 -2.07
C TYR A 16 10.35 10.23 -2.59
N ALA A 17 10.81 9.01 -2.34
CA ALA A 17 10.05 7.78 -2.52
C ALA A 17 9.78 7.12 -1.17
N ILE A 18 8.62 6.49 -1.02
CA ILE A 18 8.26 5.67 0.16
C ILE A 18 7.81 4.30 -0.32
N ALA A 19 8.33 3.25 0.29
CA ALA A 19 8.03 1.87 -0.09
C ALA A 19 7.72 1.00 1.14
N CYS A 20 6.76 0.09 0.99
CA CYS A 20 6.53 -1.02 1.91
C CYS A 20 6.48 -2.32 1.10
N SER A 21 7.58 -3.06 1.12
CA SER A 21 7.80 -4.24 0.28
C SER A 21 6.81 -5.37 0.58
N SER A 22 6.51 -5.62 1.86
CA SER A 22 5.56 -6.67 2.28
C SER A 22 4.13 -6.41 1.81
N LEU A 23 3.75 -5.14 1.64
CA LEU A 23 2.45 -4.74 1.11
C LEU A 23 2.46 -4.44 -0.39
N LYS A 24 3.64 -4.45 -1.04
CA LYS A 24 3.83 -4.08 -2.45
C LYS A 24 3.23 -2.70 -2.79
N VAL A 25 3.31 -1.76 -1.86
CA VAL A 25 2.86 -0.38 -2.04
C VAL A 25 4.07 0.54 -2.10
N TYR A 26 4.04 1.47 -3.06
CA TYR A 26 5.07 2.48 -3.24
C TYR A 26 4.44 3.83 -3.63
N SER A 27 5.09 4.93 -3.29
CA SER A 27 4.72 6.27 -3.72
C SER A 27 5.95 7.15 -3.94
N VAL A 28 5.76 8.27 -4.64
CA VAL A 28 6.75 9.32 -4.84
C VAL A 28 6.14 10.70 -4.61
N GLY A 29 6.95 11.70 -4.28
CA GLY A 29 6.53 13.09 -4.15
C GLY A 29 7.72 14.05 -4.21
N LYS A 30 7.50 15.30 -4.63
CA LYS A 30 8.54 16.33 -4.70
C LYS A 30 9.03 16.74 -3.31
N THR A 31 8.17 16.61 -2.30
CA THR A 31 8.49 16.79 -0.89
C THR A 31 8.21 15.52 -0.09
N LEU A 32 8.79 15.41 1.10
CA LEU A 32 8.53 14.28 1.99
C LEU A 32 7.05 14.20 2.38
N GLU A 33 6.41 15.35 2.64
CA GLU A 33 4.99 15.47 2.96
C GLU A 33 4.11 14.99 1.80
N GLU A 34 4.45 15.34 0.56
CA GLU A 34 3.76 14.85 -0.63
C GLU A 34 3.91 13.34 -0.77
N ALA A 35 5.13 12.81 -0.64
CA ALA A 35 5.36 11.37 -0.72
C ALA A 35 4.58 10.59 0.36
N LYS A 36 4.52 11.11 1.60
CA LYS A 36 3.72 10.56 2.71
C LYS A 36 2.22 10.58 2.43
N LYS A 37 1.71 11.71 1.93
CA LYS A 37 0.29 11.83 1.54
C LYS A 37 -0.06 10.80 0.46
N ASN A 38 0.74 10.76 -0.60
CA ASN A 38 0.55 9.81 -1.70
C ASN A 38 0.66 8.35 -1.23
N PHE A 39 1.59 8.06 -0.31
CA PHE A 39 1.74 6.72 0.27
C PHE A 39 0.50 6.29 1.05
N LYS A 40 -0.03 7.19 1.89
CA LYS A 40 -1.24 6.94 2.67
C LYS A 40 -2.42 6.61 1.76
N GLU A 41 -2.64 7.43 0.73
CA GLU A 41 -3.74 7.23 -0.23
C GLU A 41 -3.60 5.90 -0.98
N ALA A 42 -2.39 5.56 -1.44
CA ALA A 42 -2.12 4.29 -2.12
C ALA A 42 -2.34 3.08 -1.20
N LEU A 43 -1.92 3.19 0.07
CA LEU A 43 -2.09 2.14 1.07
C LEU A 43 -3.58 1.91 1.41
N GLU A 44 -4.33 2.99 1.64
CA GLU A 44 -5.78 2.92 1.91
C GLU A 44 -6.54 2.26 0.75
N LEU A 45 -6.21 2.62 -0.48
CA LEU A 45 -6.80 2.02 -1.67
C LEU A 45 -6.45 0.52 -1.76
N HIS A 46 -5.19 0.16 -1.58
CA HIS A 46 -4.74 -1.24 -1.66
C HIS A 46 -5.43 -2.13 -0.61
N LEU A 47 -5.45 -1.68 0.65
CA LEU A 47 -6.09 -2.42 1.74
C LEU A 47 -7.61 -2.56 1.53
N SER A 48 -8.27 -1.54 0.98
CA SER A 48 -9.70 -1.61 0.65
C SER A 48 -9.98 -2.69 -0.41
N LEU A 49 -9.15 -2.76 -1.46
CA LEU A 49 -9.26 -3.79 -2.49
C LEU A 49 -8.98 -5.20 -1.94
N LEU A 50 -7.98 -5.35 -1.06
CA LEU A 50 -7.70 -6.63 -0.40
C LEU A 50 -8.87 -7.08 0.48
N LYS A 51 -9.46 -6.15 1.25
CA LYS A 51 -10.64 -6.43 2.08
C LYS A 51 -11.81 -6.90 1.23
N GLU A 52 -12.13 -6.21 0.14
CA GLU A 52 -13.22 -6.58 -0.76
C GLU A 52 -12.99 -7.96 -1.38
N LYS A 53 -11.76 -8.25 -1.86
CA LYS A 53 -11.41 -9.57 -2.40
C LYS A 53 -11.54 -10.66 -1.34
N ALA A 54 -11.09 -10.42 -0.11
CA ALA A 54 -11.19 -11.39 0.98
C ALA A 54 -12.65 -11.72 1.31
N ILE A 55 -13.52 -10.69 1.39
CA ILE A 55 -14.96 -10.87 1.61
C ILE A 55 -15.57 -11.71 0.48
N LYS A 56 -15.32 -11.33 -0.78
CA LYS A 56 -15.83 -12.07 -1.95
C LYS A 56 -15.36 -13.52 -2.00
N LEU A 57 -14.13 -13.80 -1.57
CA LEU A 57 -13.61 -15.17 -1.51
C LEU A 57 -14.38 -16.01 -0.49
N VAL A 58 -14.65 -15.45 0.70
CA VAL A 58 -15.46 -16.13 1.72
C VAL A 58 -16.89 -16.36 1.21
N GLU A 59 -17.53 -15.33 0.65
CA GLU A 59 -18.89 -15.43 0.10
C GLU A 59 -18.99 -16.46 -1.03
N ASN A 60 -18.02 -16.49 -1.96
CA ASN A 60 -18.03 -17.44 -3.09
C ASN A 60 -17.72 -18.89 -2.67
N GLN A 61 -16.99 -19.09 -1.57
CA GLN A 61 -16.70 -20.42 -1.01
C GLN A 61 -17.85 -20.94 -0.13
N ILE A 62 -18.69 -20.05 0.40
CA ILE A 62 -19.95 -20.40 1.05
C ILE A 62 -21.06 -20.41 -0.01
N LYS A 63 -20.93 -21.29 -1.01
CA LYS A 63 -22.10 -21.75 -1.76
C LYS A 63 -22.68 -22.93 -0.99
N VAL A 64 -23.63 -22.62 -0.11
CA VAL A 64 -24.47 -23.65 0.53
C VAL A 64 -25.28 -24.28 -0.59
N GLY A 65 -25.01 -25.56 -0.87
CA GLY A 65 -25.85 -26.39 -1.71
C GLY A 65 -27.20 -26.67 -1.04
#